data_AF-A0A933IDZ7-F1
#
_entry.id   AF-A0A933IDZ7-F1
#
_cell.length_a   1.000
_cell.length_b   1.000
_cell.length_c   1.000
_cell.angle_alpha   90.00
_cell.angle_beta   90.00
_cell.angle_gamma   90.00
#
_symmetry.space_group_name_H-M   'P 1'
#
loop_
_entity.id
_entity.type
_entity.pdbx_description
1 polymer ?
#
loop_
_entity_poly.entity_id
_entity_poly.type
_entity_poly.pdbx_seq_one_letter_code
_entity_poly.pdbx_strand_id
1 'polypeptide(L)'
;MKKVNLLAVTVILALVIAITTPLHAEPSAVIITGCLAGKLVTETYAAAKDTVKRDEFWNDSYLMWELFYKNYHWPEKKANNDYDGIHFLYGNGRDFPSTSPRYQPRIQTYDSVQLITDYPAYRQDVTNIFNWLATGDSGQGIKAMTVKDPLFVYTSDHGVAEDTTGEHVSLAVMGTFDDRIFDTTFARMVDQIPCDRRVFWMGQCFSGGFINDLQNNRTIIHTACSKTEVAWVADNKTLNDSPYPEIEVYNGKGYRHDEYSFHLINSLRGSAIFGTSYDDPAPVDADLNWDGKISVYESWLYERDHKSTPETPQFSDMGNLASSTFLEYPVRIIDTVKNQFIDLGNINIYKIMAPEGDSLTQLTFNGRNFFPTWSPDGKRIAWDTSYMDSLGANVIWIMDADGNNKKDISQHQVGEWRMPDWYTDGRIVHIRYPGGSTFSSEIFIMDSSGQNPIRITNNNNTDYYPKVSPTGTKILFSSQADGQAPRIWVVNSDGSKPIKLTETGGDHPAWSPDGTKIVYCNTVDGRLWTMNADGTNKQQLTFNWCRRTP
;
A
#
# COMPACT_ATOMS: atom_id res chain seq x y z
N MET A 1 20.37 -7.99 48.54
CA MET A 1 20.78 -9.30 47.99
C MET A 1 19.65 -10.31 48.14
N LYS A 2 18.92 -10.56 47.04
CA LYS A 2 18.49 -11.88 46.55
C LYS A 2 17.72 -11.60 45.25
N LYS A 3 18.42 -11.75 44.13
CA LYS A 3 17.86 -11.75 42.78
C LYS A 3 16.98 -13.01 42.66
N VAL A 4 15.71 -12.82 42.28
CA VAL A 4 14.92 -13.89 41.68
C VAL A 4 14.75 -13.49 40.22
N ASN A 5 15.47 -14.19 39.35
CA ASN A 5 15.27 -14.14 37.90
C ASN A 5 13.92 -14.76 37.58
N LEU A 6 12.93 -13.93 37.22
CA LEU A 6 11.80 -14.36 36.40
C LEU A 6 11.94 -13.63 35.06
N LEU A 7 12.44 -14.34 34.04
CA LEU A 7 12.15 -13.97 32.65
C LEU A 7 10.64 -14.21 32.46
N ALA A 8 9.85 -13.19 32.76
CA ALA A 8 8.48 -13.13 32.29
C ALA A 8 8.54 -12.73 30.81
N VAL A 9 8.43 -13.72 29.93
CA VAL A 9 8.13 -13.48 28.52
C VAL A 9 6.66 -13.04 28.48
N THR A 10 6.44 -11.74 28.60
CA THR A 10 5.13 -11.13 28.33
C THR A 10 4.98 -11.08 26.81
N VAL A 11 4.45 -12.15 26.20
CA VAL A 11 3.95 -12.05 24.82
C VAL A 11 2.60 -11.36 24.90
N ILE A 12 2.62 -10.05 24.69
CA ILE A 12 1.42 -9.27 24.42
C ILE A 12 0.95 -9.71 23.03
N LEU A 13 -0.05 -10.59 22.94
CA LEU A 13 -0.90 -10.57 21.75
C LEU A 13 -1.83 -9.39 21.95
N ALA A 14 -1.46 -8.30 21.35
CA ALA A 14 -2.38 -7.24 21.16
C ALA A 14 -2.55 -7.05 19.67
N LEU A 15 -3.75 -6.63 19.31
CA LEU A 15 -3.86 -5.54 18.36
C LEU A 15 -3.20 -4.31 19.01
N VAL A 16 -1.88 -4.37 19.23
CA VAL A 16 -1.10 -3.23 19.69
C VAL A 16 -0.84 -2.50 18.40
N ILE A 17 -1.68 -1.49 18.18
CA ILE A 17 -1.25 -0.24 17.58
C ILE A 17 -0.21 0.33 18.56
N ALA A 18 0.98 -0.27 18.64
CA ALA A 18 2.13 0.37 19.25
C ALA A 18 2.60 1.34 18.19
N ILE A 19 2.29 2.60 18.45
CA ILE A 19 3.03 3.72 17.93
C ILE A 19 4.39 3.69 18.64
N THR A 20 5.20 2.68 18.37
CA THR A 20 6.66 2.81 18.42
C THR A 20 7.02 3.17 17.00
N THR A 21 7.34 4.45 16.75
CA THR A 21 7.83 4.93 15.47
C THR A 21 8.87 3.94 14.95
N PRO A 22 8.54 3.14 13.92
CA PRO A 22 9.55 2.38 13.22
C PRO A 22 10.63 3.38 12.81
N LEU A 23 11.90 2.96 12.79
CA LEU A 23 12.83 3.60 11.87
C LEU A 23 12.32 3.25 10.47
N HIS A 24 11.29 3.97 10.02
CA HIS A 24 10.70 3.86 8.70
C HIS A 24 11.76 4.31 7.70
N ALA A 25 11.84 3.61 6.56
CA ALA A 25 12.39 4.23 5.37
C ALA A 25 11.61 5.52 5.14
N GLU A 26 12.31 6.65 5.04
CA GLU A 26 11.75 7.96 4.73
C GLU A 26 11.98 8.20 3.24
N PRO A 27 10.99 7.88 2.39
CA PRO A 27 11.18 7.95 0.96
C PRO A 27 11.29 9.41 0.51
N SER A 28 12.04 9.65 -0.56
CA SER A 28 12.17 10.98 -1.17
C SER A 28 11.76 10.93 -2.63
N ALA A 29 10.96 11.90 -3.06
CA ALA A 29 10.58 12.13 -4.44
C ALA A 29 11.13 13.48 -4.91
N VAL A 30 11.73 13.53 -6.10
CA VAL A 30 12.18 14.78 -6.74
C VAL A 30 11.48 14.91 -8.07
N ILE A 31 10.66 15.95 -8.22
CA ILE A 31 9.93 16.28 -9.46
C ILE A 31 10.59 17.50 -10.07
N ILE A 32 11.11 17.37 -11.30
CA ILE A 32 11.89 18.41 -11.97
C ILE A 32 11.23 18.81 -13.29
N THR A 33 10.82 20.07 -13.36
CA THR A 33 10.12 20.64 -14.52
C THR A 33 10.64 22.07 -14.75
N GLY A 34 11.58 22.24 -15.67
CA GLY A 34 12.23 23.53 -15.95
C GLY A 34 11.41 24.50 -16.80
N CYS A 35 10.49 24.00 -17.62
CA CYS A 35 9.71 24.82 -18.54
C CYS A 35 8.54 25.55 -17.84
N LEU A 36 8.32 26.82 -18.23
CA LEU A 36 7.20 27.62 -17.75
C LEU A 36 5.99 27.45 -18.66
N ALA A 37 4.89 26.95 -18.10
CA ALA A 37 3.60 26.85 -18.78
C ALA A 37 3.10 28.22 -19.28
N GLY A 38 2.29 28.20 -20.34
CA GLY A 38 1.67 29.40 -20.91
C GLY A 38 2.63 30.38 -21.61
N LYS A 39 3.93 30.05 -21.72
CA LYS A 39 4.87 30.77 -22.60
C LYS A 39 4.75 30.27 -24.04
N LEU A 40 4.88 31.19 -24.99
CA LEU A 40 5.09 30.79 -26.38
C LEU A 40 6.41 30.05 -26.42
N VAL A 41 6.42 28.82 -26.91
CA VAL A 41 7.67 28.12 -27.27
C VAL A 41 8.15 28.68 -28.61
N THR A 42 8.28 30.00 -28.71
CA THR A 42 8.97 30.65 -29.81
C THR A 42 10.43 30.69 -29.42
N GLU A 43 11.18 29.70 -29.93
CA GLU A 43 12.64 29.62 -30.03
C GLU A 43 13.41 28.74 -29.01
N THR A 44 14.24 27.87 -29.61
CA THR A 44 15.54 27.32 -29.14
C THR A 44 15.64 26.27 -28.04
N TYR A 45 14.65 26.05 -27.15
CA TYR A 45 14.78 25.05 -26.08
C TYR A 45 14.48 23.60 -26.50
N ALA A 46 13.87 23.37 -27.66
CA ALA A 46 13.34 22.08 -28.03
C ALA A 46 13.44 21.81 -29.53
N ALA A 47 13.56 20.53 -29.89
CA ALA A 47 13.18 20.05 -31.21
C ALA A 47 11.67 20.26 -31.52
N ALA A 48 10.87 20.66 -30.53
CA ALA A 48 9.47 21.03 -30.68
C ALA A 48 9.34 22.43 -31.32
N LYS A 49 9.00 22.44 -32.62
CA LYS A 49 8.69 23.65 -33.40
C LYS A 49 7.22 24.04 -33.25
N ASP A 50 6.72 24.18 -32.02
CA ASP A 50 5.32 24.59 -31.81
C ASP A 50 5.20 26.04 -31.30
N THR A 51 4.36 26.82 -31.98
CA THR A 51 4.07 28.23 -31.66
C THR A 51 2.88 28.39 -30.72
N VAL A 52 2.34 27.29 -30.19
CA VAL A 52 1.22 27.29 -29.25
C VAL A 52 1.72 27.38 -27.81
N LYS A 53 1.06 28.21 -27.00
CA LYS A 53 1.25 28.22 -25.53
C LYS A 53 0.69 26.93 -24.96
N ARG A 54 1.52 26.18 -24.23
CA ARG A 54 1.12 24.90 -23.65
C ARG A 54 1.28 24.91 -22.14
N ASP A 55 0.35 24.24 -21.49
CA ASP A 55 0.34 24.04 -20.04
C ASP A 55 0.71 22.59 -19.68
N GLU A 56 1.14 21.79 -20.66
CA GLU A 56 1.35 20.33 -20.55
C GLU A 56 2.31 19.96 -19.41
N PHE A 57 3.49 20.57 -19.37
CA PHE A 57 4.47 20.32 -18.31
C PHE A 57 3.93 20.64 -16.91
N TRP A 58 3.10 21.68 -16.78
CA TRP A 58 2.44 21.95 -15.49
C TRP A 58 1.40 20.88 -15.18
N ASN A 59 0.59 20.50 -16.16
CA ASN A 59 -0.46 19.51 -15.98
C ASN A 59 0.14 18.17 -15.54
N ASP A 60 1.15 17.67 -16.26
CA ASP A 60 1.82 16.39 -15.96
C ASP A 60 2.50 16.39 -14.60
N SER A 61 3.24 17.47 -14.29
CA SER A 61 3.90 17.60 -13.00
C SER A 61 2.88 17.68 -11.86
N TYR A 62 1.80 18.43 -12.04
CA TYR A 62 0.71 18.49 -11.07
C TYR A 62 0.07 17.11 -10.86
N LEU A 63 -0.19 16.36 -11.94
CA LEU A 63 -0.74 15.00 -11.83
C LEU A 63 0.19 14.05 -11.10
N MET A 64 1.50 14.14 -11.36
CA MET A 64 2.51 13.35 -10.66
C MET A 64 2.53 13.69 -9.16
N TRP A 65 2.46 14.97 -8.80
CA TRP A 65 2.32 15.37 -7.40
C TRP A 65 1.00 14.85 -6.79
N GLU A 66 -0.11 14.94 -7.53
CA GLU A 66 -1.42 14.46 -7.07
C GLU A 66 -1.43 12.95 -6.81
N LEU A 67 -0.71 12.16 -7.63
CA LEU A 67 -0.52 10.72 -7.39
C LEU A 67 0.08 10.48 -6.00
N PHE A 68 1.17 11.17 -5.66
CA PHE A 68 1.79 11.05 -4.34
C PHE A 68 0.88 11.54 -3.22
N TYR A 69 0.27 12.71 -3.40
CA TYR A 69 -0.52 13.38 -2.37
C TYR A 69 -1.84 12.64 -2.06
N LYS A 70 -2.63 12.27 -3.08
CA LYS A 70 -3.98 11.73 -2.89
C LYS A 70 -4.04 10.21 -2.94
N ASN A 71 -3.35 9.59 -3.89
CA ASN A 71 -3.59 8.19 -4.23
C ASN A 71 -2.75 7.24 -3.39
N TYR A 72 -1.57 7.69 -2.96
CA TYR A 72 -0.59 6.82 -2.32
C TYR A 72 -0.28 7.16 -0.87
N HIS A 73 -1.08 8.05 -0.26
CA HIS A 73 -0.97 8.43 1.16
C HIS A 73 0.45 8.82 1.59
N TRP A 74 1.21 9.45 0.68
CA TRP A 74 2.47 10.09 1.04
C TRP A 74 2.20 11.17 2.10
N PRO A 75 3.13 11.46 3.05
CA PRO A 75 2.93 12.49 4.07
C PRO A 75 2.29 13.76 3.51
N GLU A 76 1.16 14.17 4.10
CA GLU A 76 0.46 15.37 3.65
C GLU A 76 1.39 16.59 3.72
N LYS A 77 1.48 17.34 2.61
CA LYS A 77 2.14 18.64 2.57
C LYS A 77 1.41 19.60 3.51
N LYS A 78 1.93 19.77 4.73
CA LYS A 78 1.34 20.69 5.72
C LYS A 78 1.68 22.14 5.35
N ALA A 79 0.78 23.06 5.70
CA ALA A 79 0.85 24.49 5.40
C ALA A 79 2.13 25.26 5.85
N ASN A 80 3.11 24.60 6.48
CA ASN A 80 4.27 25.21 7.12
C ASN A 80 5.64 24.77 6.54
N ASN A 81 5.72 24.31 5.29
CA ASN A 81 6.96 23.75 4.70
C ASN A 81 7.58 22.62 5.55
N ASP A 82 6.72 21.81 6.19
CA ASP A 82 7.17 20.62 6.91
C ASP A 82 7.65 19.60 5.86
N TYR A 83 8.84 19.02 6.04
CA TYR A 83 9.42 18.07 5.09
C TYR A 83 8.46 16.89 4.90
N ASP A 84 7.84 16.82 3.72
CA ASP A 84 6.93 15.76 3.30
C ASP A 84 7.65 14.69 2.48
N GLY A 85 8.95 14.87 2.20
CA GLY A 85 9.74 14.01 1.34
C GLY A 85 9.48 14.20 -0.15
N ILE A 86 8.70 15.22 -0.56
CA ILE A 86 8.49 15.59 -1.96
C ILE A 86 9.22 16.90 -2.22
N HIS A 87 10.09 16.90 -3.22
CA HIS A 87 10.82 18.08 -3.67
C HIS A 87 10.31 18.46 -5.05
N PHE A 88 9.39 19.42 -5.12
CA PHE A 88 8.80 19.86 -6.38
C PHE A 88 9.52 21.09 -6.91
N LEU A 89 10.31 20.92 -7.97
CA LEU A 89 11.03 21.98 -8.66
C LEU A 89 10.31 22.35 -9.94
N TYR A 90 9.77 23.56 -10.02
CA TYR A 90 9.00 24.00 -11.18
C TYR A 90 9.37 25.41 -11.63
N GLY A 91 9.80 25.53 -12.88
CA GLY A 91 10.07 26.79 -13.57
C GLY A 91 10.85 27.79 -12.71
N ASN A 92 10.24 28.93 -12.42
CA ASN A 92 10.84 30.00 -11.61
C ASN A 92 10.52 29.92 -10.10
N GLY A 93 10.08 28.76 -9.62
CA GLY A 93 9.78 28.51 -8.21
C GLY A 93 8.39 28.95 -7.80
N ARG A 94 7.45 29.02 -8.75
CA ARG A 94 6.06 29.38 -8.50
C ARG A 94 5.14 28.47 -9.28
N ASP A 95 4.08 28.03 -8.62
CA ASP A 95 2.97 27.32 -9.27
C ASP A 95 2.47 28.10 -10.47
N PHE A 96 2.19 27.38 -11.55
CA PHE A 96 1.54 27.98 -12.70
C PHE A 96 0.09 28.34 -12.33
N PRO A 97 -0.36 29.60 -12.57
CA PRO A 97 -1.73 30.00 -12.31
C PRO A 97 -2.66 29.46 -13.41
N SER A 98 -2.85 28.13 -13.43
CA SER A 98 -3.66 27.47 -14.43
C SER A 98 -5.07 28.04 -14.47
N THR A 99 -5.59 28.34 -15.65
CA THR A 99 -7.00 28.73 -15.82
C THR A 99 -7.96 27.57 -15.56
N SER A 100 -7.45 26.34 -15.50
CA SER A 100 -8.22 25.16 -15.16
C SER A 100 -8.33 24.99 -13.65
N PRO A 101 -9.53 24.82 -13.08
CA PRO A 101 -9.68 24.44 -11.68
C PRO A 101 -9.02 23.10 -11.37
N ARG A 102 -8.88 22.23 -12.37
CA ARG A 102 -8.26 20.89 -12.29
C ARG A 102 -6.80 20.93 -11.86
N TYR A 103 -6.08 21.95 -12.30
CA TYR A 103 -4.63 22.11 -12.14
C TYR A 103 -4.29 23.22 -11.15
N GLN A 104 -5.20 23.46 -10.21
CA GLN A 104 -5.01 24.39 -9.11
C GLN A 104 -5.05 23.59 -7.80
N PRO A 105 -3.91 23.40 -7.11
CA PRO A 105 -3.86 22.59 -5.88
C PRO A 105 -4.82 23.12 -4.83
N ARG A 106 -4.92 24.44 -4.68
CA ARG A 106 -5.84 25.10 -3.75
C ARG A 106 -7.31 24.70 -3.97
N ILE A 107 -7.75 24.57 -5.22
CA ILE A 107 -9.12 24.17 -5.53
C ILE A 107 -9.30 22.67 -5.29
N GLN A 108 -8.38 21.87 -5.81
CA GLN A 108 -8.46 20.40 -5.76
C GLN A 108 -8.26 19.81 -4.36
N THR A 109 -7.78 20.62 -3.42
CA THR A 109 -7.51 20.22 -2.03
C THR A 109 -8.35 21.02 -1.02
N TYR A 110 -9.35 21.78 -1.48
CA TYR A 110 -10.21 22.62 -0.62
C TYR A 110 -9.42 23.51 0.35
N ASP A 111 -8.50 24.29 -0.20
CA ASP A 111 -7.60 25.22 0.50
C ASP A 111 -6.52 24.59 1.41
N SER A 112 -6.43 23.26 1.51
CA SER A 112 -5.41 22.61 2.36
C SER A 112 -3.98 22.75 1.83
N VAL A 113 -3.79 22.70 0.51
CA VAL A 113 -2.51 22.95 -0.15
C VAL A 113 -2.59 24.23 -0.98
N GLN A 114 -1.86 25.26 -0.58
CA GLN A 114 -1.85 26.56 -1.27
C GLN A 114 -0.94 26.56 -2.49
N LEU A 115 0.25 25.97 -2.37
CA LEU A 115 1.27 25.87 -3.40
C LEU A 115 1.92 24.49 -3.34
N ILE A 116 2.28 23.92 -4.49
CA ILE A 116 3.00 22.65 -4.57
C ILE A 116 4.47 22.82 -4.89
N THR A 117 4.87 23.90 -5.57
CA THR A 117 6.28 24.19 -5.89
C THR A 117 7.06 24.58 -4.65
N ASP A 118 8.17 23.88 -4.40
CA ASP A 118 9.08 24.15 -3.30
C ASP A 118 10.26 25.03 -3.73
N TYR A 119 10.80 24.73 -4.91
CA TYR A 119 12.02 25.39 -5.41
C TYR A 119 11.85 25.78 -6.88
N PRO A 120 12.58 26.80 -7.35
CA PRO A 120 12.77 27.00 -8.77
C PRO A 120 13.55 25.83 -9.36
N ALA A 121 13.32 25.56 -10.64
CA ALA A 121 13.98 24.49 -11.36
C ALA A 121 15.22 25.01 -12.09
N TYR A 122 16.11 25.80 -11.46
CA TYR A 122 17.41 26.12 -12.04
C TYR A 122 18.41 24.98 -11.78
N ARG A 123 19.49 24.88 -12.57
CA ARG A 123 20.55 23.87 -12.37
C ARG A 123 21.06 23.86 -10.93
N GLN A 124 21.27 25.04 -10.36
CA GLN A 124 21.78 25.17 -8.99
C GLN A 124 20.81 24.60 -7.95
N ASP A 125 19.50 24.82 -8.12
CA ASP A 125 18.49 24.33 -7.18
C ASP A 125 18.33 22.81 -7.25
N VAL A 126 18.34 22.24 -8.46
CA VAL A 126 18.39 20.78 -8.65
C VAL A 126 19.65 20.20 -7.98
N THR A 127 20.80 20.85 -8.18
CA THR A 127 22.07 20.45 -7.54
C THR A 127 21.99 20.50 -6.02
N ASN A 128 21.38 21.56 -5.48
CA ASN A 128 21.20 21.73 -4.05
C ASN A 128 20.34 20.61 -3.46
N ILE A 129 19.20 20.28 -4.09
CA ILE A 129 18.32 19.20 -3.60
C ILE A 129 19.04 17.87 -3.54
N PHE A 130 19.74 17.47 -4.60
CA PHE A 130 20.49 16.22 -4.58
C PHE A 130 21.64 16.22 -3.56
N ASN A 131 22.34 17.35 -3.37
CA ASN A 131 23.34 17.48 -2.31
C ASN A 131 22.73 17.37 -0.90
N TRP A 132 21.56 17.99 -0.69
CA TRP A 132 20.84 17.94 0.58
C TRP A 132 20.28 16.55 0.86
N LEU A 133 19.81 15.82 -0.14
CA LEU A 133 19.45 14.41 0.02
C LEU A 133 20.67 13.53 0.34
N ALA A 134 21.84 13.85 -0.20
CA ALA A 134 23.08 13.11 0.10
C ALA A 134 23.62 13.38 1.51
N THR A 135 23.52 14.62 2.00
CA THR A 135 24.26 15.07 3.19
C THR A 135 23.41 15.68 4.31
N GLY A 136 22.14 15.97 4.04
CA GLY A 136 21.22 16.67 4.91
C GLY A 136 21.42 18.18 4.90
N ASP A 137 20.35 18.93 5.15
CA ASP A 137 20.38 20.38 5.36
C ASP A 137 19.32 20.81 6.37
N SER A 138 19.77 21.19 7.57
CA SER A 138 18.88 21.63 8.65
C SER A 138 18.20 22.97 8.38
N GLY A 139 18.75 23.80 7.48
CA GLY A 139 18.18 25.08 7.10
C GLY A 139 16.95 24.92 6.22
N GLN A 140 16.93 23.90 5.37
CA GLN A 140 15.80 23.50 4.53
C GLN A 140 14.89 22.44 5.19
N GLY A 141 15.28 21.92 6.36
CA GLY A 141 14.56 20.83 7.02
C GLY A 141 14.69 19.47 6.32
N ILE A 142 15.65 19.33 5.40
CA ILE A 142 15.89 18.11 4.63
C ILE A 142 16.85 17.21 5.41
N LYS A 143 16.43 15.98 5.67
CA LYS A 143 17.30 14.96 6.25
C LYS A 143 18.13 14.31 5.15
N ALA A 144 19.35 13.92 5.50
CA ALA A 144 20.14 13.04 4.64
C ALA A 144 19.39 11.71 4.48
N MET A 145 19.26 11.24 3.24
CA MET A 145 18.80 9.89 2.97
C MET A 145 19.79 8.87 3.54
N THR A 146 19.33 7.63 3.65
CA THR A 146 20.12 6.49 4.10
C THR A 146 20.00 5.35 3.11
N VAL A 147 20.86 4.33 3.25
CA VAL A 147 20.81 3.11 2.44
C VAL A 147 19.52 2.28 2.58
N LYS A 148 18.57 2.73 3.41
CA LYS A 148 17.23 2.15 3.56
C LYS A 148 16.15 2.92 2.82
N ASP A 149 16.44 4.16 2.44
CA ASP A 149 15.47 5.08 1.88
C ASP A 149 15.43 4.93 0.35
N PRO A 150 14.24 4.82 -0.25
CA PRO A 150 14.09 4.81 -1.69
C PRO A 150 14.02 6.23 -2.25
N LEU A 151 14.66 6.42 -3.40
CA LEU A 151 14.63 7.67 -4.15
C LEU A 151 13.75 7.53 -5.39
N PHE A 152 12.80 8.41 -5.58
CA PHE A 152 12.05 8.55 -6.82
C PHE A 152 12.42 9.88 -7.49
N VAL A 153 12.66 9.86 -8.79
CA VAL A 153 12.92 11.08 -9.56
C VAL A 153 12.07 11.06 -10.83
N TYR A 154 11.29 12.11 -11.01
CA TYR A 154 10.53 12.36 -12.23
C TYR A 154 11.01 13.63 -12.91
N THR A 155 11.27 13.55 -14.21
CA THR A 155 11.59 14.72 -15.03
C THR A 155 10.53 14.90 -16.11
N SER A 156 10.09 16.13 -16.34
CA SER A 156 9.14 16.49 -17.40
C SER A 156 9.57 17.82 -18.01
N ASP A 157 10.28 17.76 -19.14
CA ASP A 157 10.75 18.95 -19.85
C ASP A 157 11.24 18.57 -21.27
N HIS A 158 11.83 19.53 -21.94
CA HIS A 158 12.65 19.35 -23.12
C HIS A 158 13.98 18.67 -22.79
N GLY A 159 14.48 17.90 -23.76
CA GLY A 159 15.83 17.37 -23.74
C GLY A 159 16.56 17.72 -25.03
N VAL A 160 17.89 17.74 -24.95
CA VAL A 160 18.76 18.09 -26.08
C VAL A 160 19.76 16.97 -26.33
N ALA A 161 19.89 16.56 -27.59
CA ALA A 161 21.03 15.77 -28.04
C ALA A 161 22.22 16.72 -28.21
N GLU A 162 23.28 16.51 -27.43
CA GLU A 162 24.51 17.33 -27.44
C GLU A 162 25.52 16.83 -28.47
N ASP A 163 25.26 15.66 -29.06
CA ASP A 163 25.98 15.12 -30.19
C ASP A 163 25.04 14.37 -31.16
N THR A 164 25.60 13.86 -32.26
CA THR A 164 24.85 13.13 -33.28
C THR A 164 24.59 11.66 -32.95
N THR A 165 25.17 11.16 -31.87
CA THR A 165 25.10 9.74 -31.46
C THR A 165 24.01 9.48 -30.42
N GLY A 166 23.59 10.53 -29.70
CA GLY A 166 22.69 10.44 -28.55
C GLY A 166 23.36 9.91 -27.29
N GLU A 167 24.68 9.73 -27.28
CA GLU A 167 25.45 9.32 -26.10
C GLU A 167 25.74 10.48 -25.15
N HIS A 168 25.58 11.72 -25.63
CA HIS A 168 25.64 12.92 -24.80
C HIS A 168 24.33 13.67 -24.93
N VAL A 169 23.57 13.71 -23.84
CA VAL A 169 22.25 14.36 -23.78
C VAL A 169 22.14 15.24 -22.54
N SER A 170 21.16 16.14 -22.55
CA SER A 170 20.90 17.00 -21.41
C SER A 170 19.41 17.23 -21.16
N LEU A 171 19.08 17.47 -19.89
CA LEU A 171 17.77 17.88 -19.40
C LEU A 171 17.73 19.40 -19.37
N ALA A 172 16.70 19.98 -19.99
CA ALA A 172 16.42 21.39 -19.85
C ALA A 172 15.99 21.71 -18.42
N VAL A 173 16.50 22.82 -17.91
CA VAL A 173 16.09 23.40 -16.64
C VAL A 173 15.81 24.89 -16.87
N MET A 174 15.13 25.54 -15.93
CA MET A 174 14.90 26.97 -16.02
C MET A 174 16.25 27.69 -16.06
N GLY A 175 16.43 28.67 -16.95
CA GLY A 175 17.70 29.40 -17.08
C GLY A 175 17.90 30.06 -18.44
N THR A 176 19.17 30.24 -18.84
CA THR A 176 19.55 30.60 -20.22
C THR A 176 19.80 29.33 -21.03
N PHE A 177 20.01 29.46 -22.35
CA PHE A 177 20.25 28.32 -23.24
C PHE A 177 21.43 27.41 -22.81
N ASP A 178 22.38 27.93 -22.03
CA ASP A 178 23.54 27.17 -21.53
C ASP A 178 23.25 26.46 -20.18
N ASP A 179 22.06 26.68 -19.61
CA ASP A 179 21.66 26.14 -18.32
C ASP A 179 20.82 24.87 -18.51
N ARG A 180 21.53 23.76 -18.63
CA ARG A 180 21.02 22.39 -18.83
C ARG A 180 21.75 21.40 -17.93
N ILE A 181 21.15 20.28 -17.57
CA ILE A 181 21.87 19.26 -16.79
C ILE A 181 22.26 18.12 -17.73
N PHE A 182 23.55 18.01 -18.03
CA PHE A 182 24.10 16.90 -18.81
C PHE A 182 23.92 15.58 -18.05
N ASP A 183 23.63 14.52 -18.77
CA ASP A 183 23.59 13.12 -18.31
C ASP A 183 24.65 12.76 -17.26
N THR A 184 25.93 12.91 -17.57
CA THR A 184 27.05 12.60 -16.69
C THR A 184 27.09 13.47 -15.43
N THR A 185 26.56 14.69 -15.49
CA THR A 185 26.45 15.58 -14.32
C THR A 185 25.26 15.18 -13.46
N PHE A 186 24.13 14.85 -14.09
CA PHE A 186 22.95 14.33 -13.42
C PHE A 186 23.27 13.04 -12.66
N ALA A 187 23.92 12.08 -13.32
CA ALA A 187 24.35 10.82 -12.70
C ALA A 187 25.27 11.05 -11.50
N ARG A 188 26.30 11.91 -11.63
CA ARG A 188 27.19 12.27 -10.52
C ARG A 188 26.45 12.85 -9.31
N MET A 189 25.41 13.66 -9.54
CA MET A 189 24.62 14.23 -8.44
C MET A 189 23.79 13.17 -7.72
N VAL A 190 23.31 12.14 -8.41
CA VAL A 190 22.48 11.11 -7.79
C VAL A 190 23.30 9.95 -7.22
N ASP A 191 24.47 9.65 -7.78
CA ASP A 191 25.37 8.59 -7.30
C ASP A 191 25.94 8.83 -5.89
N GLN A 192 25.99 10.08 -5.46
CA GLN A 192 26.39 10.43 -4.09
C GLN A 192 25.29 10.20 -3.05
N ILE A 193 24.03 9.97 -3.45
CA ILE A 193 22.89 9.84 -2.53
C ILE A 193 22.82 8.39 -2.02
N PRO A 194 22.98 8.15 -0.71
CA PRO A 194 22.77 6.83 -0.14
C PRO A 194 21.27 6.48 -0.23
N CYS A 195 20.95 5.39 -0.92
CA CYS A 195 19.59 4.89 -1.05
C CYS A 195 19.57 3.36 -1.10
N ASP A 196 18.41 2.77 -0.75
CA ASP A 196 18.14 1.34 -0.99
C ASP A 196 18.12 1.07 -2.49
N ARG A 197 17.34 1.90 -3.20
CA ARG A 197 17.26 1.95 -4.66
C ARG A 197 16.69 3.26 -5.16
N ARG A 198 16.77 3.45 -6.47
CA ARG A 198 16.29 4.65 -7.16
C ARG A 198 15.48 4.33 -8.40
N VAL A 199 14.40 5.08 -8.61
CA VAL A 199 13.52 4.99 -9.78
C VAL A 199 13.56 6.31 -10.52
N PHE A 200 13.87 6.27 -11.81
CA PHE A 200 13.87 7.43 -12.69
C PHE A 200 12.80 7.29 -13.77
N TRP A 201 11.87 8.23 -13.79
CA TRP A 201 10.87 8.38 -14.85
C TRP A 201 11.15 9.67 -15.61
N MET A 202 11.53 9.54 -16.87
CA MET A 202 12.12 10.63 -17.63
C MET A 202 11.27 10.99 -18.85
N GLY A 203 10.37 11.95 -18.67
CA GLY A 203 9.49 12.54 -19.68
C GLY A 203 10.17 13.67 -20.44
N GLN A 204 11.10 13.35 -21.34
CA GLN A 204 11.78 14.34 -22.18
C GLN A 204 12.31 13.74 -23.47
N CYS A 205 12.60 14.59 -24.46
CA CYS A 205 13.33 14.20 -25.67
C CYS A 205 14.70 13.60 -25.32
N PHE A 206 15.15 12.62 -26.10
CA PHE A 206 16.44 11.95 -25.95
C PHE A 206 16.69 11.32 -24.56
N SER A 207 15.63 11.11 -23.77
CA SER A 207 15.71 10.63 -22.39
C SER A 207 16.43 9.29 -22.25
N GLY A 208 16.34 8.41 -23.25
CA GLY A 208 17.09 7.15 -23.29
C GLY A 208 18.63 7.32 -23.24
N GLY A 209 19.17 8.51 -23.55
CA GLY A 209 20.61 8.79 -23.47
C GLY A 209 21.14 8.80 -22.04
N PHE A 210 20.30 9.06 -21.04
CA PHE A 210 20.70 9.05 -19.63
C PHE A 210 20.95 7.65 -19.05
N ILE A 211 20.45 6.60 -19.72
CA ILE A 211 20.47 5.23 -19.18
C ILE A 211 21.90 4.77 -18.90
N ASN A 212 22.84 5.02 -19.81
CA ASN A 212 24.21 4.53 -19.71
C ASN A 212 24.94 5.06 -18.48
N ASP A 213 24.67 6.31 -18.09
CA ASP A 213 25.31 6.94 -16.92
C ASP A 213 24.57 6.65 -15.61
N LEU A 214 23.26 6.39 -15.65
CA LEU A 214 22.44 6.18 -14.46
C LEU A 214 22.32 4.72 -14.02
N GLN A 215 22.37 3.78 -14.96
CA GLN A 215 22.03 2.38 -14.68
C GLN A 215 23.02 1.71 -13.72
N ASN A 216 22.47 0.97 -12.77
CA ASN A 216 23.20 0.04 -11.92
C ASN A 216 22.20 -0.98 -11.33
N ASN A 217 22.69 -1.90 -10.50
CA ASN A 217 21.87 -2.95 -9.87
C ASN A 217 20.84 -2.46 -8.84
N ARG A 218 20.78 -1.16 -8.55
CA ARG A 218 19.82 -0.51 -7.65
C ARG A 218 18.98 0.55 -8.36
N THR A 219 19.03 0.60 -9.69
CA THR A 219 18.40 1.65 -10.48
C THR A 219 17.39 1.06 -11.44
N ILE A 220 16.18 1.59 -11.40
CA ILE A 220 15.14 1.37 -12.40
C ILE A 220 14.99 2.66 -13.19
N ILE A 221 15.01 2.57 -14.52
CA ILE A 221 14.89 3.72 -15.43
C ILE A 221 13.79 3.42 -16.42
N HIS A 222 12.87 4.36 -16.59
CA HIS A 222 11.83 4.36 -17.60
C HIS A 222 11.87 5.70 -18.32
N THR A 223 12.10 5.69 -19.63
CA THR A 223 12.27 6.91 -20.43
C THR A 223 11.20 7.00 -21.50
N ALA A 224 10.74 8.21 -21.79
CA ALA A 224 9.71 8.46 -22.81
C ALA A 224 10.13 8.00 -24.22
N CYS A 225 11.41 8.16 -24.55
CA CYS A 225 11.89 7.85 -25.89
C CYS A 225 13.33 7.34 -25.86
N SER A 226 13.81 6.83 -27.00
CA SER A 226 15.21 6.44 -27.14
C SER A 226 16.14 7.66 -27.19
N LYS A 227 17.44 7.40 -27.06
CA LYS A 227 18.48 8.44 -27.06
C LYS A 227 18.60 9.25 -28.36
N THR A 228 17.93 8.83 -29.44
CA THR A 228 17.94 9.51 -30.74
C THR A 228 16.57 10.04 -31.16
N GLU A 229 15.57 9.93 -30.30
CA GLU A 229 14.19 10.30 -30.58
C GLU A 229 13.77 11.54 -29.78
N VAL A 230 12.72 12.19 -30.27
CA VAL A 230 12.02 13.26 -29.55
C VAL A 230 10.79 12.68 -28.87
N ALA A 231 10.46 13.23 -27.70
CA ALA A 231 9.23 12.87 -27.01
C ALA A 231 8.03 13.58 -27.65
N TRP A 232 6.85 12.94 -27.58
CA TRP A 232 5.63 13.47 -28.18
C TRP A 232 4.57 13.82 -27.16
N VAL A 233 3.62 14.60 -27.63
CA VAL A 233 2.48 15.07 -26.85
C VAL A 233 1.31 14.17 -27.19
N ALA A 234 0.56 13.82 -26.16
CA ALA A 234 -0.64 13.02 -26.26
C ALA A 234 -1.60 13.62 -27.29
N ASP A 235 -2.03 12.79 -28.25
CA ASP A 235 -2.94 13.21 -29.29
C ASP A 235 -3.93 12.12 -29.69
N ASN A 236 -5.11 12.51 -30.16
CA ASN A 236 -6.14 11.55 -30.55
C ASN A 236 -5.86 10.90 -31.92
N LYS A 237 -4.63 10.92 -32.44
CA LYS A 237 -4.35 10.32 -33.75
C LYS A 237 -3.96 8.87 -33.56
N THR A 238 -4.73 8.00 -34.21
CA THR A 238 -4.42 6.58 -34.29
C THR A 238 -3.13 6.34 -35.10
N LEU A 239 -2.07 5.96 -34.40
CA LEU A 239 -1.06 5.04 -34.90
C LEU A 239 -1.32 3.68 -34.20
N ASN A 240 -1.28 2.58 -34.94
CA ASN A 240 -1.52 1.21 -34.41
C ASN A 240 -2.92 0.94 -33.80
N ASP A 241 -3.98 1.63 -34.25
CA ASP A 241 -5.34 1.43 -33.74
C ASP A 241 -5.49 1.62 -32.21
N SER A 242 -4.70 2.52 -31.57
CA SER A 242 -4.89 2.86 -30.15
C SER A 242 -6.36 3.21 -29.90
N PRO A 243 -7.10 2.43 -29.08
CA PRO A 243 -8.54 2.56 -28.99
C PRO A 243 -8.99 3.69 -28.05
N TYR A 244 -8.05 4.46 -27.48
CA TYR A 244 -8.32 5.39 -26.39
C TYR A 244 -8.18 6.86 -26.84
N PRO A 245 -9.10 7.75 -26.40
CA PRO A 245 -8.90 9.18 -26.54
C PRO A 245 -7.82 9.66 -25.56
N GLU A 246 -6.80 10.32 -26.06
CA GLU A 246 -5.61 10.77 -25.32
C GLU A 246 -5.62 12.29 -25.04
N ILE A 247 -6.82 12.85 -24.94
CA ILE A 247 -7.04 14.24 -24.52
C ILE A 247 -7.87 14.21 -23.25
N GLU A 248 -7.31 14.72 -22.16
CA GLU A 248 -8.09 15.01 -20.95
C GLU A 248 -9.11 16.09 -21.28
N VAL A 249 -10.39 15.84 -20.97
CA VAL A 249 -11.44 16.84 -21.10
C VAL A 249 -12.03 17.12 -19.72
N TYR A 250 -11.87 18.36 -19.25
CA TYR A 250 -12.42 18.81 -17.98
C TYR A 250 -13.30 20.04 -18.19
N ASN A 251 -14.57 19.95 -17.77
CA ASN A 251 -15.62 20.96 -18.02
C ASN A 251 -15.74 21.38 -19.50
N GLY A 252 -15.64 20.41 -20.42
CA GLY A 252 -15.74 20.65 -21.87
C GLY A 252 -14.54 21.33 -22.52
N LYS A 253 -13.44 21.54 -21.78
CA LYS A 253 -12.17 22.05 -22.30
C LYS A 253 -11.13 20.93 -22.32
N GLY A 254 -10.40 20.81 -23.42
CA GLY A 254 -9.30 19.87 -23.57
C GLY A 254 -8.01 20.39 -22.91
N TYR A 255 -7.30 19.50 -22.24
CA TYR A 255 -5.98 19.72 -21.63
C TYR A 255 -4.99 18.72 -22.24
N ARG A 256 -3.77 19.20 -22.47
CA ARG A 256 -2.70 18.43 -23.10
C ARG A 256 -1.72 17.92 -22.05
N HIS A 257 -1.09 16.82 -22.41
CA HIS A 257 -0.14 16.03 -21.64
C HIS A 257 0.96 15.53 -22.57
N ASP A 258 2.14 15.28 -22.04
CA ASP A 258 3.12 14.43 -22.72
C ASP A 258 2.55 13.01 -22.85
N GLU A 259 2.80 12.35 -23.98
CA GLU A 259 2.28 11.01 -24.27
C GLU A 259 2.71 9.99 -23.21
N TYR A 260 4.01 10.00 -22.93
CA TYR A 260 4.62 9.20 -21.87
C TYR A 260 3.93 9.42 -20.51
N SER A 261 3.83 10.68 -20.08
CA SER A 261 3.24 11.04 -18.79
C SER A 261 1.77 10.66 -18.72
N PHE A 262 1.04 10.85 -19.81
CA PHE A 262 -0.39 10.54 -19.91
C PHE A 262 -0.66 9.05 -19.62
N HIS A 263 -0.01 8.14 -20.33
CA HIS A 263 -0.23 6.70 -20.14
C HIS A 263 0.37 6.19 -18.83
N LEU A 264 1.53 6.71 -18.44
CA LEU A 264 2.17 6.42 -17.16
C LEU A 264 1.22 6.74 -15.99
N ILE A 265 0.65 7.94 -15.97
CA ILE A 265 -0.26 8.37 -14.91
C ILE A 265 -1.56 7.55 -14.93
N ASN A 266 -2.14 7.30 -16.11
CA ASN A 266 -3.33 6.45 -16.24
C ASN A 266 -3.11 5.05 -15.66
N SER A 267 -1.95 4.44 -15.95
CA SER A 267 -1.61 3.10 -15.44
C SER A 267 -1.65 3.03 -13.91
N LEU A 268 -1.09 4.04 -13.25
CA LEU A 268 -0.97 4.09 -11.79
C LEU A 268 -2.28 4.44 -11.09
N ARG A 269 -3.08 5.31 -11.71
CA ARG A 269 -4.39 5.71 -11.16
C ARG A 269 -5.42 4.58 -11.19
N GLY A 270 -5.21 3.56 -12.02
CA GLY A 270 -6.23 2.54 -12.32
C GLY A 270 -7.51 3.13 -12.94
N SER A 271 -7.46 4.40 -13.37
CA SER A 271 -8.59 5.15 -13.89
C SER A 271 -8.12 6.20 -14.89
N ALA A 272 -8.89 6.35 -15.96
CA ALA A 272 -8.62 7.22 -17.08
C ALA A 272 -8.74 8.69 -16.69
N ILE A 273 -7.75 9.51 -17.05
CA ILE A 273 -7.87 10.97 -17.04
C ILE A 273 -8.53 11.52 -18.31
N PHE A 274 -8.99 10.65 -19.22
CA PHE A 274 -9.71 11.01 -20.43
C PHE A 274 -11.22 10.70 -20.35
N GLY A 275 -12.03 11.37 -21.18
CA GLY A 275 -13.48 11.15 -21.26
C GLY A 275 -14.33 12.31 -20.72
N THR A 276 -15.65 12.11 -20.64
CA THR A 276 -16.63 13.18 -20.34
C THR A 276 -16.93 13.37 -18.84
N SER A 277 -16.46 12.48 -17.96
CA SER A 277 -16.67 12.59 -16.51
C SER A 277 -15.38 12.27 -15.78
N TYR A 278 -14.67 13.31 -15.33
CA TYR A 278 -13.53 13.15 -14.42
C TYR A 278 -13.97 12.64 -13.04
N ASP A 279 -15.23 12.89 -12.66
CA ASP A 279 -15.83 12.42 -11.40
C ASP A 279 -16.23 10.93 -11.47
N ASP A 280 -16.27 10.34 -12.67
CA ASP A 280 -16.57 8.92 -12.91
C ASP A 280 -15.74 8.41 -14.10
N PRO A 281 -14.41 8.33 -13.93
CA PRO A 281 -13.49 7.98 -15.01
C PRO A 281 -13.62 6.50 -15.39
N ALA A 282 -13.38 6.19 -16.67
CA ALA A 282 -13.31 4.81 -17.11
C ALA A 282 -12.16 4.08 -16.38
N PRO A 283 -12.34 2.80 -16.00
CA PRO A 283 -11.25 2.05 -15.38
C PRO A 283 -10.10 1.85 -16.37
N VAL A 284 -8.87 1.94 -15.85
CA VAL A 284 -7.64 1.58 -16.56
C VAL A 284 -7.06 0.36 -15.89
N ASP A 285 -6.94 -0.74 -16.65
CA ASP A 285 -6.36 -1.99 -16.14
C ASP A 285 -4.91 -2.10 -16.59
N ALA A 286 -3.99 -1.83 -15.67
CA ALA A 286 -2.56 -1.99 -15.86
C ALA A 286 -1.97 -3.09 -14.95
N ASP A 287 -2.80 -3.76 -14.16
CA ASP A 287 -2.38 -4.84 -13.26
C ASP A 287 -2.32 -6.14 -14.07
N LEU A 288 -1.16 -6.43 -14.67
CA LEU A 288 -1.02 -7.55 -15.58
C LEU A 288 -0.89 -8.88 -14.86
N ASN A 289 -0.58 -8.86 -13.57
CA ASN A 289 -0.35 -10.07 -12.77
C ASN A 289 -1.48 -10.36 -11.76
N TRP A 290 -2.44 -9.45 -11.62
CA TRP A 290 -3.61 -9.50 -10.75
C TRP A 290 -3.29 -9.52 -9.24
N ASP A 291 -2.19 -8.87 -8.83
CA ASP A 291 -1.83 -8.70 -7.42
C ASP A 291 -2.48 -7.45 -6.77
N GLY A 292 -3.33 -6.75 -7.51
CA GLY A 292 -4.04 -5.57 -7.05
C GLY A 292 -3.14 -4.35 -6.90
N LYS A 293 -1.92 -4.37 -7.45
CA LYS A 293 -0.97 -3.25 -7.44
C LYS A 293 -0.38 -3.04 -8.83
N ILE A 294 0.14 -1.84 -9.06
CA ILE A 294 0.80 -1.49 -10.31
C ILE A 294 2.29 -1.33 -10.03
N SER A 295 3.08 -2.32 -10.43
CA SER A 295 4.53 -2.24 -10.36
C SER A 295 5.09 -1.25 -11.39
N VAL A 296 6.33 -0.80 -11.18
CA VAL A 296 7.04 0.05 -12.16
C VAL A 296 7.19 -0.68 -13.50
N TYR A 297 7.32 -2.01 -13.47
CA TYR A 297 7.37 -2.82 -14.68
C TYR A 297 6.03 -2.86 -15.43
N GLU A 298 4.92 -3.03 -14.71
CA GLU A 298 3.57 -3.00 -15.28
C GLU A 298 3.22 -1.63 -15.86
N SER A 299 3.59 -0.57 -15.15
CA SER A 299 3.42 0.80 -15.63
C SER A 299 4.17 1.05 -16.94
N TRP A 300 5.39 0.51 -17.09
CA TRP A 300 6.12 0.52 -18.37
C TRP A 300 5.43 -0.30 -19.47
N LEU A 301 4.98 -1.51 -19.15
CA LEU A 301 4.27 -2.34 -20.13
C LEU A 301 3.01 -1.66 -20.64
N TYR A 302 2.25 -1.04 -19.73
CA TYR A 302 1.05 -0.30 -20.07
C TYR A 302 1.36 0.87 -21.00
N GLU A 303 2.32 1.73 -20.63
CA GLU A 303 2.73 2.88 -21.46
C GLU A 303 3.20 2.46 -22.86
N ARG A 304 4.05 1.43 -22.93
CA ARG A 304 4.57 0.88 -24.20
C ARG A 304 3.45 0.41 -25.12
N ASP A 305 2.41 -0.22 -24.56
CA ASP A 305 1.35 -0.89 -25.30
C ASP A 305 0.17 0.04 -25.64
N HIS A 306 0.05 1.19 -24.97
CA HIS A 306 -1.07 2.13 -25.13
C HIS A 306 -0.74 3.41 -25.87
N LYS A 307 0.55 3.71 -26.07
CA LYS A 307 0.96 4.89 -26.83
C LYS A 307 0.42 4.91 -28.27
N SER A 308 0.10 6.10 -28.76
CA SER A 308 -0.34 6.40 -30.12
C SER A 308 0.73 7.10 -30.97
N THR A 309 1.89 7.41 -30.42
CA THR A 309 2.97 8.16 -31.07
C THR A 309 4.14 7.26 -31.49
N PRO A 310 5.05 7.71 -32.37
CA PRO A 310 6.15 6.88 -32.88
C PRO A 310 7.39 6.83 -31.95
N GLU A 311 7.37 7.46 -30.77
CA GLU A 311 8.51 7.39 -29.85
C GLU A 311 8.73 5.98 -29.31
N THR A 312 9.98 5.62 -28.94
CA THR A 312 10.30 4.28 -28.42
C THR A 312 10.75 4.36 -26.96
N PRO A 313 9.83 4.19 -26.00
CA PRO A 313 10.16 4.16 -24.57
C PRO A 313 11.26 3.14 -24.28
N GLN A 314 12.22 3.51 -23.44
CA GLN A 314 13.28 2.61 -23.01
C GLN A 314 13.12 2.26 -21.53
N PHE A 315 13.58 1.07 -21.18
CA PHE A 315 13.49 0.55 -19.83
C PHE A 315 14.81 -0.11 -19.44
N SER A 316 15.35 0.26 -18.28
CA SER A 316 16.56 -0.35 -17.71
C SER A 316 16.30 -0.74 -16.26
N ASP A 317 16.53 -2.01 -15.95
CA ASP A 317 16.39 -2.57 -14.60
C ASP A 317 17.43 -3.69 -14.40
N MET A 318 18.71 -3.29 -14.31
CA MET A 318 19.81 -4.25 -14.15
C MET A 318 19.69 -5.08 -12.86
N GLY A 319 18.93 -4.58 -11.87
CA GLY A 319 18.72 -5.24 -10.58
C GLY A 319 17.54 -6.19 -10.54
N ASN A 320 16.70 -6.25 -11.59
CA ASN A 320 15.41 -6.95 -11.59
C ASN A 320 14.49 -6.51 -10.42
N LEU A 321 14.46 -5.22 -10.14
CA LEU A 321 13.73 -4.64 -9.01
C LEU A 321 12.31 -4.21 -9.41
N ALA A 322 12.05 -3.96 -10.69
CA ALA A 322 10.91 -3.18 -11.13
C ALA A 322 9.55 -3.88 -11.02
N SER A 323 9.50 -5.21 -11.21
CA SER A 323 8.29 -6.03 -10.98
C SER A 323 7.88 -6.09 -9.50
N SER A 324 8.75 -5.58 -8.64
CA SER A 324 8.71 -5.67 -7.20
C SER A 324 8.67 -4.28 -6.54
N THR A 325 8.67 -3.24 -7.39
CA THR A 325 8.68 -1.82 -7.03
C THR A 325 7.35 -1.19 -7.37
N PHE A 326 6.76 -0.54 -6.38
CA PHE A 326 5.45 0.09 -6.45
C PHE A 326 5.57 1.51 -5.90
N LEU A 327 4.83 2.45 -6.47
CA LEU A 327 4.72 3.80 -5.93
C LEU A 327 3.60 3.84 -4.90
N GLU A 328 3.81 3.29 -3.70
CA GLU A 328 2.84 3.31 -2.58
C GLU A 328 3.55 3.64 -1.26
N TYR A 329 2.91 4.34 -0.32
CA TYR A 329 3.47 4.57 1.01
C TYR A 329 3.06 3.50 2.06
N PRO A 330 3.95 3.11 2.99
CA PRO A 330 5.39 3.36 2.95
C PRO A 330 5.98 2.49 1.84
N VAL A 331 6.87 3.07 1.04
CA VAL A 331 7.52 2.41 -0.07
C VAL A 331 8.10 1.07 0.40
N ARG A 332 7.40 -0.02 0.06
CA ARG A 332 7.88 -1.39 0.19
C ARG A 332 8.31 -1.81 -1.19
N ILE A 333 9.61 -1.82 -1.40
CA ILE A 333 10.16 -2.46 -2.58
C ILE A 333 10.66 -3.84 -2.15
N ILE A 334 9.79 -4.83 -2.31
CA ILE A 334 10.04 -6.21 -1.88
C ILE A 334 10.58 -6.96 -3.08
N ASP A 335 11.84 -7.38 -3.05
CA ASP A 335 12.42 -8.36 -3.98
C ASP A 335 11.46 -9.56 -4.18
N THR A 336 11.03 -9.80 -5.44
CA THR A 336 9.98 -10.75 -5.83
C THR A 336 10.35 -12.22 -5.62
N VAL A 337 11.49 -12.51 -4.97
CA VAL A 337 11.70 -13.83 -4.35
C VAL A 337 10.71 -14.08 -3.19
N LYS A 338 9.91 -13.08 -2.77
CA LYS A 338 9.02 -13.18 -1.59
C LYS A 338 7.49 -13.11 -1.80
N ASN A 339 6.93 -13.00 -3.02
CA ASN A 339 5.47 -12.89 -3.21
C ASN A 339 4.88 -13.91 -4.20
N GLN A 340 4.73 -15.16 -3.78
CA GLN A 340 3.80 -16.13 -4.39
C GLN A 340 2.34 -15.95 -3.92
N PHE A 341 1.91 -14.74 -3.50
CA PHE A 341 0.78 -14.64 -2.57
C PHE A 341 -0.31 -13.65 -2.91
N ILE A 342 -0.91 -13.74 -4.11
CA ILE A 342 -2.34 -13.48 -4.29
C ILE A 342 -2.91 -14.54 -5.23
N ASP A 343 -3.18 -15.72 -4.67
CA ASP A 343 -4.14 -16.65 -5.25
C ASP A 343 -5.48 -16.32 -4.58
N LEU A 344 -6.38 -15.63 -5.27
CA LEU A 344 -7.72 -15.28 -4.79
C LEU A 344 -8.57 -16.53 -4.45
N GLY A 345 -8.04 -17.75 -4.60
CA GLY A 345 -8.61 -18.99 -4.08
C GLY A 345 -8.12 -19.44 -2.70
N ASN A 346 -6.97 -18.98 -2.20
CA ASN A 346 -6.28 -19.56 -1.03
C ASN A 346 -6.02 -18.52 0.08
N ILE A 347 -6.59 -18.75 1.28
CA ILE A 347 -6.34 -17.94 2.48
C ILE A 347 -5.32 -18.70 3.34
N ASN A 348 -4.22 -18.06 3.72
CA ASN A 348 -3.09 -18.73 4.37
C ASN A 348 -2.69 -18.09 5.71
N ILE A 349 -1.99 -18.86 6.54
CA ILE A 349 -1.47 -18.44 7.85
C ILE A 349 -0.01 -18.05 7.69
N TYR A 350 0.31 -16.88 8.23
CA TYR A 350 1.67 -16.34 8.27
C TYR A 350 2.07 -16.09 9.72
N LYS A 351 3.35 -16.32 10.01
CA LYS A 351 3.99 -16.01 11.28
C LYS A 351 4.94 -14.82 11.12
N ILE A 352 4.92 -13.95 12.11
CA ILE A 352 5.83 -12.82 12.26
C ILE A 352 6.57 -13.00 13.60
N MET A 353 7.88 -12.77 13.62
CA MET A 353 8.68 -12.81 14.85
C MET A 353 8.74 -11.40 15.45
N ALA A 354 8.07 -11.16 16.57
CA ALA A 354 8.17 -9.87 17.28
C ALA A 354 9.41 -9.84 18.21
N PRO A 355 10.01 -8.67 18.49
CA PRO A 355 9.57 -7.34 18.07
C PRO A 355 10.20 -6.82 16.76
N GLU A 356 11.27 -7.46 16.27
CA GLU A 356 12.15 -6.93 15.21
C GLU A 356 12.13 -7.76 13.90
N GLY A 357 11.32 -8.81 13.82
CA GLY A 357 11.30 -9.72 12.68
C GLY A 357 10.32 -9.26 11.60
N ASP A 358 10.80 -8.47 10.65
CA ASP A 358 10.07 -8.07 9.43
C ASP A 358 9.85 -9.24 8.44
N SER A 359 10.25 -10.45 8.81
CA SER A 359 10.10 -11.66 8.00
C SER A 359 8.78 -12.36 8.30
N LEU A 360 7.83 -12.20 7.38
CA LEU A 360 6.65 -13.05 7.27
C LEU A 360 7.09 -14.45 6.81
N THR A 361 6.83 -15.46 7.63
CA THR A 361 6.98 -16.87 7.25
C THR A 361 5.59 -17.44 6.99
N GLN A 362 5.28 -17.77 5.75
CA GLN A 362 4.05 -18.49 5.46
C GLN A 362 4.14 -19.91 6.02
N LEU A 363 3.11 -20.33 6.74
CA LEU A 363 3.05 -21.64 7.39
C LEU A 363 2.10 -22.61 6.67
N THR A 364 1.10 -22.11 5.94
CA THR A 364 0.16 -22.93 5.15
C THR A 364 0.18 -22.54 3.69
N PHE A 365 -0.03 -23.50 2.79
CA PHE A 365 0.13 -23.29 1.35
C PHE A 365 -1.09 -23.73 0.53
N ASN A 366 -2.07 -24.40 1.15
CA ASN A 366 -3.25 -24.95 0.49
C ASN A 366 -4.52 -24.72 1.33
N GLY A 367 -5.67 -24.65 0.65
CA GLY A 367 -6.98 -24.51 1.28
C GLY A 367 -7.25 -23.09 1.77
N ARG A 368 -8.41 -22.90 2.42
CA ARG A 368 -8.77 -21.61 3.03
C ARG A 368 -8.62 -21.73 4.54
N ASN A 369 -7.55 -21.15 5.06
CA ASN A 369 -7.12 -21.24 6.45
C ASN A 369 -7.55 -19.99 7.22
N PHE A 370 -8.29 -20.15 8.31
CA PHE A 370 -8.91 -19.07 9.08
C PHE A 370 -8.61 -19.18 10.58
N PHE A 371 -8.78 -18.06 11.28
CA PHE A 371 -8.79 -17.98 12.74
C PHE A 371 -7.59 -18.66 13.44
N PRO A 372 -6.33 -18.34 13.07
CA PRO A 372 -5.17 -18.89 13.75
C PRO A 372 -5.09 -18.40 15.21
N THR A 373 -4.69 -19.30 16.11
CA THR A 373 -4.48 -19.01 17.54
C THR A 373 -3.23 -19.71 18.07
N TRP A 374 -2.49 -19.05 18.95
CA TRP A 374 -1.28 -19.58 19.59
C TRP A 374 -1.62 -20.44 20.80
N SER A 375 -0.92 -21.55 20.97
CA SER A 375 -0.90 -22.24 22.25
C SER A 375 -0.28 -21.34 23.32
N PRO A 376 -0.65 -21.51 24.60
CA PRO A 376 -0.22 -20.62 25.68
C PRO A 376 1.29 -20.62 25.90
N ASP A 377 1.96 -21.72 25.56
CA ASP A 377 3.40 -21.87 25.62
C ASP A 377 4.12 -21.37 24.35
N GLY A 378 3.38 -20.86 23.36
CA GLY A 378 3.91 -20.35 22.09
C GLY A 378 4.50 -21.42 21.17
N LYS A 379 4.34 -22.71 21.48
CA LYS A 379 4.96 -23.81 20.73
C LYS A 379 4.12 -24.33 19.58
N ARG A 380 2.81 -24.08 19.58
CA ARG A 380 1.87 -24.58 18.58
C ARG A 380 0.92 -23.49 18.11
N ILE A 381 0.39 -23.68 16.91
CA ILE A 381 -0.67 -22.87 16.32
C ILE A 381 -1.83 -23.79 15.99
N ALA A 382 -3.06 -23.38 16.31
CA ALA A 382 -4.29 -24.03 15.85
C ALA A 382 -5.06 -23.11 14.90
N TRP A 383 -5.76 -23.67 13.91
CA TRP A 383 -6.57 -22.92 12.95
C TRP A 383 -7.67 -23.80 12.34
N ASP A 384 -8.70 -23.21 11.74
CA ASP A 384 -9.62 -23.97 10.88
C ASP A 384 -9.32 -23.82 9.39
N THR A 385 -9.55 -24.88 8.62
CA THR A 385 -9.29 -24.88 7.18
C THR A 385 -10.37 -25.60 6.39
N SER A 386 -10.62 -25.13 5.17
CA SER A 386 -11.53 -25.75 4.20
C SER A 386 -10.84 -26.78 3.30
N TYR A 387 -9.62 -27.21 3.63
CA TYR A 387 -8.88 -28.19 2.85
C TYR A 387 -9.78 -29.41 2.61
N MET A 388 -10.03 -29.73 1.33
CA MET A 388 -11.09 -30.67 0.90
C MET A 388 -10.93 -32.05 1.54
N ASP A 389 -11.52 -32.23 2.71
CA ASP A 389 -11.98 -33.53 3.15
C ASP A 389 -13.03 -34.00 2.12
N SER A 390 -13.07 -35.30 1.85
CA SER A 390 -14.10 -36.00 1.08
C SER A 390 -15.54 -35.65 1.47
N LEU A 391 -15.74 -35.03 2.64
CA LEU A 391 -17.01 -34.61 3.21
C LEU A 391 -17.30 -33.09 3.08
N GLY A 392 -16.35 -32.27 2.63
CA GLY A 392 -16.53 -30.83 2.40
C GLY A 392 -16.68 -29.94 3.66
N ALA A 393 -16.35 -30.46 4.84
CA ALA A 393 -16.47 -29.75 6.13
C ALA A 393 -15.19 -28.97 6.50
N ASN A 394 -15.34 -27.84 7.19
CA ASN A 394 -14.21 -27.16 7.83
C ASN A 394 -13.70 -27.97 9.03
N VAL A 395 -12.37 -28.11 9.13
CA VAL A 395 -11.69 -28.91 10.16
C VAL A 395 -10.64 -28.08 10.89
N ILE A 396 -10.33 -28.46 12.14
CA ILE A 396 -9.29 -27.80 12.93
C ILE A 396 -7.98 -28.56 12.82
N TRP A 397 -6.93 -27.83 12.47
CA TRP A 397 -5.57 -28.33 12.41
C TRP A 397 -4.70 -27.69 13.49
N ILE A 398 -3.65 -28.41 13.88
CA ILE A 398 -2.56 -27.90 14.70
C ILE A 398 -1.23 -28.08 14.00
N MET A 399 -0.27 -27.22 14.29
CA MET A 399 1.12 -27.32 13.83
C MET A 399 2.05 -26.77 14.90
N ASP A 400 3.33 -27.12 14.80
CA ASP A 400 4.37 -26.47 15.58
C ASP A 400 4.54 -25.01 15.16
N ALA A 401 5.11 -24.20 16.05
CA ALA A 401 5.32 -22.77 15.85
C ALA A 401 6.15 -22.43 14.60
N ASP A 402 6.88 -23.39 14.03
CA ASP A 402 7.69 -23.25 12.82
C ASP A 402 6.96 -23.71 11.54
N GLY A 403 5.72 -24.20 11.65
CA GLY A 403 4.92 -24.71 10.54
C GLY A 403 5.04 -26.21 10.29
N ASN A 404 5.86 -26.93 11.06
CA ASN A 404 6.02 -28.39 10.96
C ASN A 404 4.94 -29.15 11.72
N ASN A 405 4.92 -30.48 11.57
CA ASN A 405 4.06 -31.40 12.32
C ASN A 405 2.56 -31.05 12.27
N LYS A 406 2.10 -30.64 11.08
CA LYS A 406 0.70 -30.36 10.79
C LYS A 406 -0.16 -31.60 11.02
N LYS A 407 -1.23 -31.46 11.80
CA LYS A 407 -2.15 -32.54 12.13
C LYS A 407 -3.57 -32.05 12.23
N ASP A 408 -4.49 -32.72 11.53
CA ASP A 408 -5.93 -32.60 11.75
C ASP A 408 -6.33 -33.22 13.10
N ILE A 409 -7.08 -32.46 13.91
CA ILE A 409 -7.57 -32.90 15.22
C ILE A 409 -9.11 -33.00 15.29
N SER A 410 -9.82 -32.76 14.19
CA SER A 410 -11.30 -32.86 14.12
C SER A 410 -11.83 -34.29 14.02
N GLN A 411 -10.94 -35.28 13.82
CA GLN A 411 -11.24 -36.71 13.74
C GLN A 411 -12.28 -37.11 12.68
N HIS A 412 -12.51 -36.26 11.67
CA HIS A 412 -13.48 -36.49 10.59
C HIS A 412 -14.89 -36.88 11.09
N GLN A 413 -15.26 -36.44 12.30
CA GLN A 413 -16.60 -36.68 12.83
C GLN A 413 -17.60 -35.73 12.18
N VAL A 414 -18.81 -36.22 11.89
CA VAL A 414 -19.91 -35.45 11.29
C VAL A 414 -20.04 -34.04 11.89
N GLY A 415 -19.93 -33.00 11.05
CA GLY A 415 -20.06 -31.58 11.41
C GLY A 415 -18.80 -30.74 11.14
N GLU A 416 -18.96 -29.42 10.98
CA GLU A 416 -17.83 -28.49 10.82
C GLU A 416 -17.26 -28.09 12.18
N TRP A 417 -15.93 -27.99 12.28
CA TRP A 417 -15.18 -27.58 13.48
C TRP A 417 -14.41 -26.30 13.16
N ARG A 418 -14.66 -25.21 13.89
CA ARG A 418 -14.12 -23.88 13.52
C ARG A 418 -13.74 -23.01 14.71
N MET A 419 -12.99 -21.95 14.42
CA MET A 419 -12.68 -20.85 15.35
C MET A 419 -12.04 -21.34 16.66
N PRO A 420 -10.90 -22.06 16.60
CA PRO A 420 -10.24 -22.56 17.80
C PRO A 420 -9.70 -21.43 18.69
N ASP A 421 -9.65 -21.68 20.00
CA ASP A 421 -8.90 -20.90 20.98
C ASP A 421 -8.32 -21.80 22.09
N TRP A 422 -7.16 -21.45 22.63
CA TRP A 422 -6.44 -22.31 23.58
C TRP A 422 -6.76 -21.97 25.04
N TYR A 423 -6.95 -23.01 25.84
CA TYR A 423 -6.81 -22.93 27.30
C TYR A 423 -5.34 -22.96 27.70
N THR A 424 -5.03 -22.35 28.85
CA THR A 424 -3.70 -22.37 29.48
C THR A 424 -3.20 -23.78 29.81
N ASP A 425 -4.10 -24.74 29.99
CA ASP A 425 -3.80 -26.16 30.25
C ASP A 425 -3.62 -27.00 28.96
N GLY A 426 -3.72 -26.37 27.78
CA GLY A 426 -3.55 -27.04 26.50
C GLY A 426 -4.82 -27.70 25.94
N ARG A 427 -5.98 -27.53 26.57
CA ARG A 427 -7.28 -27.81 25.91
C ARG A 427 -7.61 -26.75 24.86
N ILE A 428 -8.54 -27.05 23.97
CA ILE A 428 -8.99 -26.15 22.90
C ILE A 428 -10.50 -25.97 23.01
N VAL A 429 -10.96 -24.71 23.04
CA VAL A 429 -12.36 -24.37 22.77
C VAL A 429 -12.54 -24.13 21.27
N HIS A 430 -13.69 -24.49 20.73
CA HIS A 430 -14.03 -24.29 19.32
C HIS A 430 -15.55 -24.28 19.16
N ILE A 431 -16.03 -23.92 17.97
CA ILE A 431 -17.43 -24.15 17.58
C ILE A 431 -17.54 -25.42 16.75
N ARG A 432 -18.67 -26.12 16.92
CA ARG A 432 -19.04 -27.26 16.10
C ARG A 432 -20.46 -27.09 15.58
N TYR A 433 -20.70 -27.47 14.33
CA TYR A 433 -22.02 -27.56 13.72
C TYR A 433 -22.56 -28.99 13.83
N PRO A 434 -23.41 -29.32 14.83
CA PRO A 434 -23.87 -30.69 15.03
C PRO A 434 -24.79 -31.10 13.88
N GLY A 435 -24.30 -31.93 12.96
CA GLY A 435 -25.05 -32.35 11.76
C GLY A 435 -24.73 -31.59 10.47
N GLY A 436 -23.75 -30.67 10.46
CA GLY A 436 -23.33 -29.90 9.27
C GLY A 436 -23.85 -28.46 9.26
N SER A 437 -23.48 -27.68 8.24
CA SER A 437 -23.71 -26.22 8.13
C SER A 437 -25.18 -25.78 8.06
N THR A 438 -26.12 -26.73 7.96
CA THR A 438 -27.56 -26.47 8.04
C THR A 438 -28.10 -26.36 9.48
N PHE A 439 -27.25 -26.59 10.49
CA PHE A 439 -27.60 -26.52 11.92
C PHE A 439 -26.92 -25.34 12.61
N SER A 440 -27.43 -24.89 13.75
CA SER A 440 -26.76 -23.87 14.57
C SER A 440 -25.49 -24.43 15.22
N SER A 441 -24.42 -23.65 15.21
CA SER A 441 -23.17 -23.98 15.87
C SER A 441 -23.25 -23.81 17.38
N GLU A 442 -22.50 -24.65 18.08
CA GLU A 442 -22.42 -24.68 19.54
C GLU A 442 -20.95 -24.73 19.96
N ILE A 443 -20.67 -24.30 21.18
CA ILE A 443 -19.31 -24.25 21.73
C ILE A 443 -18.96 -25.59 22.35
N PHE A 444 -17.78 -26.09 22.02
CA PHE A 444 -17.21 -27.31 22.57
C PHE A 444 -15.81 -27.07 23.12
N ILE A 445 -15.42 -27.87 24.11
CA ILE A 445 -14.03 -27.99 24.59
C ILE A 445 -13.53 -29.39 24.24
N MET A 446 -12.27 -29.51 23.86
CA MET A 446 -11.60 -30.79 23.63
C MET A 446 -10.15 -30.77 24.13
N ASP A 447 -9.54 -31.94 24.26
CA ASP A 447 -8.10 -32.07 24.44
C ASP A 447 -7.36 -31.63 23.15
N SER A 448 -6.10 -31.17 23.25
CA SER A 448 -5.32 -30.80 22.05
C SER A 448 -5.06 -31.94 21.06
N SER A 449 -5.36 -33.19 21.42
CA SER A 449 -5.36 -34.33 20.51
C SER A 449 -6.65 -34.49 19.71
N GLY A 450 -7.65 -33.62 19.91
CA GLY A 450 -8.98 -33.76 19.34
C GLY A 450 -9.94 -34.67 20.12
N GLN A 451 -9.49 -35.19 21.27
CA GLN A 451 -10.23 -36.18 22.04
C GLN A 451 -11.13 -35.54 23.10
N ASN A 452 -12.06 -36.34 23.61
CA ASN A 452 -12.96 -35.98 24.72
C ASN A 452 -13.72 -34.66 24.50
N PRO A 453 -14.43 -34.47 23.37
CA PRO A 453 -15.21 -33.26 23.15
C PRO A 453 -16.37 -33.15 24.15
N ILE A 454 -16.46 -32.01 24.82
CA ILE A 454 -17.52 -31.66 25.78
C ILE A 454 -18.28 -30.45 25.22
N ARG A 455 -19.60 -30.60 25.06
CA ARG A 455 -20.48 -29.51 24.65
C ARG A 455 -20.71 -28.55 25.82
N ILE A 456 -20.49 -27.25 25.58
CA ILE A 456 -20.60 -26.19 26.58
C ILE A 456 -21.91 -25.42 26.44
N THR A 457 -22.28 -25.08 25.22
CA THR A 457 -23.55 -24.43 24.93
C THR A 457 -24.53 -25.43 24.30
N ASN A 458 -25.80 -25.30 24.65
CA ASN A 458 -26.90 -26.06 24.08
C ASN A 458 -28.14 -25.18 24.07
N ASN A 459 -28.33 -24.45 22.98
CA ASN A 459 -29.37 -23.44 22.84
C ASN A 459 -29.91 -23.40 21.39
N ASN A 460 -30.83 -22.48 21.10
CA ASN A 460 -31.45 -22.32 19.77
C ASN A 460 -30.80 -21.21 18.94
N ASN A 461 -29.64 -20.71 19.37
CA ASN A 461 -28.87 -19.68 18.69
C ASN A 461 -27.67 -20.32 18.01
N THR A 462 -27.07 -19.55 17.11
CA THR A 462 -25.79 -19.89 16.49
C THR A 462 -24.67 -19.17 17.24
N ASP A 463 -23.78 -19.94 17.86
CA ASP A 463 -22.67 -19.42 18.67
C ASP A 463 -21.37 -19.35 17.86
N TYR A 464 -20.66 -18.22 17.95
CA TYR A 464 -19.45 -17.92 17.18
C TYR A 464 -18.32 -17.34 18.05
N TYR A 465 -17.10 -17.37 17.50
CA TYR A 465 -15.90 -16.71 18.03
C TYR A 465 -15.63 -16.95 19.53
N PRO A 466 -15.56 -18.21 20.02
CA PRO A 466 -15.28 -18.48 21.41
C PRO A 466 -13.85 -18.03 21.78
N LYS A 467 -13.72 -17.39 22.94
CA LYS A 467 -12.46 -16.92 23.52
C LYS A 467 -12.35 -17.28 24.99
N VAL A 468 -11.28 -17.97 25.35
CA VAL A 468 -11.02 -18.38 26.73
C VAL A 468 -10.50 -17.19 27.52
N SER A 469 -11.04 -16.97 28.71
CA SER A 469 -10.52 -15.94 29.63
C SER A 469 -9.06 -16.27 30.03
N PRO A 470 -8.20 -15.28 30.34
CA PRO A 470 -6.83 -15.55 30.77
C PRO A 470 -6.70 -16.49 31.99
N THR A 471 -7.73 -16.54 32.84
CA THR A 471 -7.80 -17.45 34.00
C THR A 471 -8.27 -18.87 33.64
N GLY A 472 -8.74 -19.11 32.43
CA GLY A 472 -9.28 -20.40 31.98
C GLY A 472 -10.64 -20.77 32.60
N THR A 473 -11.34 -19.84 33.25
CA THR A 473 -12.58 -20.13 33.99
C THR A 473 -13.86 -19.76 33.24
N LYS A 474 -13.74 -18.92 32.20
CA LYS A 474 -14.85 -18.40 31.41
C LYS A 474 -14.55 -18.48 29.91
N ILE A 475 -15.63 -18.56 29.14
CA ILE A 475 -15.63 -18.50 27.68
C ILE A 475 -16.50 -17.32 27.25
N LEU A 476 -15.94 -16.43 26.47
CA LEU A 476 -16.59 -15.27 25.85
C LEU A 476 -16.90 -15.62 24.40
N PHE A 477 -18.07 -15.26 23.89
CA PHE A 477 -18.50 -15.63 22.54
C PHE A 477 -19.56 -14.67 22.04
N SER A 478 -19.84 -14.69 20.73
CA SER A 478 -21.05 -14.08 20.19
C SER A 478 -22.12 -15.15 19.96
N SER A 479 -23.37 -14.80 20.24
CA SER A 479 -24.52 -15.70 20.10
C SER A 479 -25.62 -14.99 19.32
N GLN A 480 -26.10 -15.64 18.26
CA GLN A 480 -27.07 -15.06 17.32
C GLN A 480 -28.32 -15.91 17.23
N ALA A 481 -29.45 -15.36 17.69
CA ALA A 481 -30.76 -15.93 17.41
C ALA A 481 -31.16 -15.67 15.94
N ASP A 482 -31.98 -16.54 15.36
CA ASP A 482 -32.44 -16.39 13.98
C ASP A 482 -33.11 -15.02 13.73
N GLY A 483 -32.75 -14.38 12.62
CA GLY A 483 -33.20 -13.03 12.25
C GLY A 483 -32.76 -11.88 13.18
N GLN A 484 -31.85 -12.12 14.14
CA GLN A 484 -31.38 -11.11 15.10
C GLN A 484 -29.89 -10.78 14.89
N ALA A 485 -29.47 -9.59 15.34
CA ALA A 485 -28.05 -9.27 15.43
C ALA A 485 -27.36 -10.12 16.53
N PRO A 486 -26.10 -10.54 16.33
CA PRO A 486 -25.33 -11.24 17.35
C PRO A 486 -25.16 -10.36 18.59
N ARG A 487 -25.04 -11.00 19.76
CA ARG A 487 -24.76 -10.34 21.05
C ARG A 487 -23.58 -11.01 21.71
N ILE A 488 -22.87 -10.28 22.57
CA ILE A 488 -21.76 -10.85 23.34
C ILE A 488 -22.31 -11.56 24.59
N TRP A 489 -21.83 -12.77 24.81
CA TRP A 489 -22.15 -13.62 25.95
C TRP A 489 -20.89 -14.13 26.61
N VAL A 490 -21.00 -14.44 27.90
CA VAL A 490 -19.98 -15.13 28.67
C VAL A 490 -20.61 -16.31 29.41
N VAL A 491 -19.92 -17.44 29.46
CA VAL A 491 -20.33 -18.64 30.20
C VAL A 491 -19.14 -19.14 31.02
N ASN A 492 -19.39 -19.85 32.11
CA ASN A 492 -18.30 -20.56 32.80
C ASN A 492 -17.80 -21.71 31.90
N SER A 493 -16.55 -22.12 32.07
CA SER A 493 -15.94 -23.19 31.26
C SER A 493 -16.58 -24.58 31.45
N ASP A 494 -17.45 -24.74 32.45
CA ASP A 494 -18.29 -25.93 32.66
C ASP A 494 -19.68 -25.82 32.00
N GLY A 495 -19.96 -24.73 31.28
CA GLY A 495 -21.25 -24.43 30.66
C GLY A 495 -22.28 -23.77 31.58
N SER A 496 -21.96 -23.61 32.87
CA SER A 496 -22.88 -22.99 33.82
C SER A 496 -22.92 -21.46 33.72
N LYS A 497 -24.04 -20.88 34.17
CA LYS A 497 -24.24 -19.43 34.30
C LYS A 497 -23.91 -18.63 33.03
N PRO A 498 -24.58 -18.90 31.89
CA PRO A 498 -24.48 -18.03 30.73
C PRO A 498 -25.05 -16.64 31.07
N ILE A 499 -24.30 -15.59 30.75
CA ILE A 499 -24.67 -14.20 30.99
C ILE A 499 -24.53 -13.44 29.67
N LYS A 500 -25.58 -12.74 29.29
CA LYS A 500 -25.58 -11.82 28.15
C LYS A 500 -24.93 -10.50 28.57
N LEU A 501 -23.91 -10.06 27.83
CA LEU A 501 -23.15 -8.86 28.14
C LEU A 501 -23.60 -7.63 27.32
N THR A 502 -24.16 -7.83 26.13
CA THR A 502 -24.70 -6.74 25.30
C THR A 502 -26.18 -6.91 25.00
N GLU A 503 -26.94 -5.81 25.00
CA GLU A 503 -28.37 -5.81 24.69
C GLU A 503 -28.66 -5.72 23.19
N THR A 504 -27.82 -4.96 22.48
CA THR A 504 -27.82 -4.80 21.03
C THR A 504 -26.42 -5.11 20.48
N GLY A 505 -26.35 -5.39 19.17
CA GLY A 505 -25.17 -5.73 18.38
C GLY A 505 -23.82 -5.92 19.08
N GLY A 506 -23.26 -7.11 18.95
CA GLY A 506 -21.91 -7.41 19.41
C GLY A 506 -21.39 -8.68 18.78
N ASP A 507 -20.19 -8.60 18.22
CA ASP A 507 -19.54 -9.70 17.52
C ASP A 507 -18.01 -9.64 17.63
N HIS A 508 -17.33 -10.74 17.27
CA HIS A 508 -15.86 -10.87 17.32
C HIS A 508 -15.22 -10.40 18.65
N PRO A 509 -15.64 -10.94 19.82
CA PRO A 509 -15.15 -10.46 21.09
C PRO A 509 -13.74 -10.95 21.41
N ALA A 510 -13.02 -10.21 22.27
CA ALA A 510 -11.74 -10.65 22.84
C ALA A 510 -11.55 -10.12 24.28
N TRP A 511 -10.81 -10.88 25.09
CA TRP A 511 -10.38 -10.48 26.43
C TRP A 511 -9.15 -9.59 26.37
N SER A 512 -9.03 -8.65 27.31
CA SER A 512 -7.73 -8.05 27.62
C SER A 512 -6.80 -9.08 28.26
N PRO A 513 -5.45 -8.93 28.14
CA PRO A 513 -4.50 -9.89 28.70
C PRO A 513 -4.62 -10.13 30.22
N ASP A 514 -5.05 -9.11 30.96
CA ASP A 514 -5.32 -9.18 32.40
C ASP A 514 -6.73 -9.70 32.74
N GLY A 515 -7.58 -9.93 31.73
CA GLY A 515 -8.95 -10.41 31.88
C GLY A 515 -9.93 -9.39 32.47
N THR A 516 -9.54 -8.13 32.63
CA THR A 516 -10.39 -7.10 33.27
C THR A 516 -11.36 -6.42 32.30
N LYS A 517 -11.06 -6.46 31.00
CA LYS A 517 -11.83 -5.82 29.94
C LYS A 517 -12.14 -6.78 28.80
N ILE A 518 -13.13 -6.39 28.03
CA ILE A 518 -13.55 -7.02 26.78
C ILE A 518 -13.52 -5.95 25.69
N VAL A 519 -13.08 -6.33 24.49
CA VAL A 519 -13.27 -5.56 23.25
C VAL A 519 -14.18 -6.35 22.30
N TYR A 520 -15.01 -5.67 21.53
CA TYR A 520 -15.91 -6.29 20.55
C TYR A 520 -16.27 -5.33 19.41
N CYS A 521 -16.68 -5.87 18.27
CA CYS A 521 -17.30 -5.13 17.18
C CYS A 521 -18.79 -4.97 17.45
N ASN A 522 -19.29 -3.75 17.52
CA ASN A 522 -20.72 -3.49 17.61
C ASN A 522 -21.32 -3.49 16.21
N THR A 523 -22.19 -4.46 15.94
CA THR A 523 -22.78 -4.66 14.60
C THR A 523 -23.88 -3.67 14.26
N VAL A 524 -24.35 -2.86 15.22
CA VAL A 524 -25.35 -1.80 14.96
C VAL A 524 -24.71 -0.59 14.32
N ASP A 525 -23.49 -0.23 14.74
CA ASP A 525 -22.79 0.97 14.25
C ASP A 525 -21.48 0.68 13.49
N GLY A 526 -21.05 -0.58 13.46
CA GLY A 526 -19.82 -1.02 12.78
C GLY A 526 -18.53 -0.63 13.49
N ARG A 527 -18.58 -0.29 14.79
CA ARG A 527 -17.43 0.27 15.53
C ARG A 527 -16.87 -0.68 16.57
N LEU A 528 -15.65 -0.40 17.01
CA LEU A 528 -15.06 -1.11 18.14
C LEU A 528 -15.54 -0.50 19.45
N TRP A 529 -15.90 -1.36 20.38
CA TRP A 529 -16.36 -1.02 21.72
C TRP A 529 -15.57 -1.83 22.75
N THR A 530 -15.46 -1.28 23.95
CA THR A 530 -14.91 -1.96 25.12
C THR A 530 -15.89 -1.95 26.27
N MET A 531 -15.77 -2.91 27.18
CA MET A 531 -16.50 -2.96 28.45
C MET A 531 -15.65 -3.66 29.51
N ASN A 532 -16.04 -3.56 30.77
CA ASN A 532 -15.50 -4.40 31.82
C ASN A 532 -15.88 -5.87 31.58
N ALA A 533 -15.12 -6.80 32.16
CA ALA A 533 -15.35 -8.24 32.09
C ALA A 533 -16.77 -8.70 32.52
N ASP A 534 -17.43 -7.92 33.37
CA ASP A 534 -18.80 -8.16 33.85
C ASP A 534 -19.88 -7.52 32.95
N GLY A 535 -19.49 -6.87 31.85
CA GLY A 535 -20.36 -6.19 30.91
C GLY A 535 -20.69 -4.73 31.28
N THR A 536 -20.18 -4.21 32.39
CA THR A 536 -20.38 -2.79 32.78
C THR A 536 -19.43 -1.85 32.04
N ASN A 537 -19.63 -0.53 32.16
CA ASN A 537 -18.78 0.50 31.57
C ASN A 537 -18.51 0.34 30.06
N LYS A 538 -19.59 0.13 29.29
CA LYS A 538 -19.50 0.09 27.82
C LYS A 538 -19.06 1.44 27.28
N GLN A 539 -18.00 1.44 26.49
CA GLN A 539 -17.42 2.63 25.87
C GLN A 539 -17.05 2.31 24.43
N GLN A 540 -17.44 3.19 23.52
CA GLN A 540 -16.97 3.16 22.15
C GLN A 540 -15.45 3.47 22.14
N LEU A 541 -14.68 2.76 21.31
CA LEU A 541 -13.24 2.97 21.15
C LEU A 541 -12.91 3.71 19.85
N THR A 542 -13.67 3.49 18.78
CA THR A 542 -13.46 4.15 17.50
C THR A 542 -14.59 5.13 17.23
N PHE A 543 -14.28 6.40 16.94
CA PHE A 543 -15.29 7.48 16.92
C PHE A 543 -15.60 8.04 15.52
N ASN A 544 -14.76 7.75 14.53
CA ASN A 544 -14.91 8.27 13.18
C ASN A 544 -15.41 7.20 12.21
N TRP A 545 -16.21 7.63 11.24
CA TRP A 545 -16.25 6.96 9.94
C TRP A 545 -14.83 7.09 9.36
N CYS A 546 -14.22 6.00 8.88
CA CYS A 546 -13.33 6.17 7.73
C CYS A 546 -14.23 6.79 6.66
N ARG A 547 -14.05 8.08 6.36
CA ARG A 547 -14.68 8.69 5.19
C ARG A 547 -14.29 7.81 4.02
N ARG A 548 -15.29 7.21 3.34
CA ARG A 548 -15.18 7.10 1.89
C ARG A 548 -14.91 8.52 1.41
N THR A 549 -13.68 8.78 0.99
CA THR A 549 -13.42 9.77 -0.04
C THR A 549 -14.33 9.43 -1.22
N PRO A 550 -14.97 10.42 -1.87
CA PRO A 550 -15.71 10.22 -3.12
C PRO A 550 -14.92 9.40 -4.12
#